data_AF-C6C147-F1
#
_entry.id   AF-C6C147-F1
#
_cell.length_a   1.000
_cell.length_b   1.000
_cell.length_c   1.000
_cell.angle_alpha   90.00
_cell.angle_beta   90.00
_cell.angle_gamma   90.00
#
_symmetry.space_group_name_H-M   'P 1'
#
loop_
_entity.id
_entity.type
_entity.pdbx_description
1 polymer ?
#
loop_
_entity_poly.entity_id
_entity_poly.type
_entity_poly.pdbx_seq_one_letter_code
_entity_poly.pdbx_strand_id
1 'polypeptide(L)' 'MNKHFEEAIVEMNNVSAALEFISESIECHAAEGRSLNACGLAYLTKMLGVSSSNAADICWGIFPEGTAGSSESCDS' A
#
# COMPACT_ATOMS: atom_id res chain seq x y z
N MET A 1 -5.69 -15.50 -14.48
CA MET A 1 -6.01 -14.83 -13.22
C MET A 1 -6.03 -13.33 -13.50
N ASN A 2 -6.91 -12.55 -12.87
CA ASN A 2 -7.09 -11.14 -13.21
C ASN A 2 -5.89 -10.34 -12.68
N LYS A 3 -5.12 -9.71 -13.57
CA LYS A 3 -3.87 -9.01 -13.22
C LYS A 3 -4.08 -7.92 -12.15
N HIS A 4 -5.18 -7.18 -12.23
CA HIS A 4 -5.50 -6.15 -11.24
C HIS A 4 -5.84 -6.74 -9.87
N PHE A 5 -6.45 -7.92 -9.84
CA PHE A 5 -6.73 -8.62 -8.59
C PHE A 5 -5.43 -9.09 -7.93
N GLU A 6 -4.45 -9.58 -8.71
CA GLU A 6 -3.13 -9.92 -8.19
C GLU A 6 -2.40 -8.69 -7.66
N GLU A 7 -2.43 -7.57 -8.39
CA GLU A 7 -1.85 -6.29 -7.96
C GLU A 7 -2.44 -5.81 -6.64
N ALA A 8 -3.77 -5.84 -6.48
CA ALA A 8 -4.44 -5.46 -5.24
C ALA A 8 -4.02 -6.36 -4.06
N ILE A 9 -3.93 -7.67 -4.27
CA ILE A 9 -3.48 -8.62 -3.24
C ILE A 9 -2.05 -8.32 -2.81
N VAL A 10 -1.15 -8.07 -3.76
CA VAL A 10 0.26 -7.75 -3.46
C VAL A 10 0.35 -6.48 -2.63
N GLU A 11 -0.36 -5.42 -3.02
CA GLU A 11 -0.37 -4.17 -2.25
C GLU A 11 -0.96 -4.34 -0.85
N MET A 12 -2.07 -5.06 -0.70
CA MET A 12 -2.66 -5.36 0.61
C MET A 12 -1.71 -6.15 1.52
N ASN A 13 -1.01 -7.15 0.96
CA ASN A 13 -0.03 -7.93 1.70
C ASN A 13 1.16 -7.06 2.16
N ASN A 14 1.64 -6.17 1.29
CA ASN A 14 2.72 -5.24 1.62
C ASN A 14 2.31 -4.28 2.75
N VAL A 15 1.10 -3.71 2.69
CA VAL A 15 0.55 -2.87 3.75
C VAL A 15 0.45 -3.63 5.06
N SER A 16 -0.06 -4.87 5.03
CA SER A 16 -0.18 -5.71 6.23
C SER A 16 1.18 -5.96 6.88
N ALA A 17 2.17 -6.41 6.10
CA ALA A 17 3.51 -6.68 6.60
C ALA A 17 4.18 -5.42 7.18
N ALA A 18 3.97 -4.26 6.56
CA ALA A 18 4.53 -3.01 7.07
C ALA A 18 3.86 -2.56 8.38
N LEU A 19 2.55 -2.75 8.54
CA LEU A 19 1.84 -2.44 9.78
C LEU A 19 2.30 -3.36 10.93
N GLU A 20 2.49 -4.65 10.66
CA GLU A 20 3.01 -5.61 11.63
C GLU A 20 4.42 -5.21 12.09
N PHE A 21 5.31 -4.92 11.14
CA PHE A 21 6.67 -4.44 11.45
C PHE A 21 6.67 -3.16 12.30
N ILE A 22 5.81 -2.18 11.97
CA ILE A 22 5.71 -0.93 12.73
C ILE A 22 5.20 -1.21 14.15
N SER A 23 4.19 -2.09 14.30
CA SER A 23 3.66 -2.47 15.62
C SER A 23 4.73 -3.09 16.49
N GLU A 24 5.44 -4.11 15.99
CA GLU A 24 6.55 -4.76 16.69
C GLU A 24 7.66 -3.77 17.05
N SER A 25 7.98 -2.85 16.12
CA SER A 25 8.98 -1.81 16.36
C SER A 25 8.56 -0.85 17.48
N ILE A 26 7.28 -0.46 17.56
CA ILE A 26 6.73 0.37 18.63
C ILE A 26 6.83 -0.34 19.97
N GLU A 27 6.40 -1.60 20.03
CA GLU A 27 6.44 -2.40 21.26
C GLU A 27 7.88 -2.60 21.75
N CYS A 28 8.81 -2.88 20.84
CA CYS A 28 10.23 -3.01 21.16
C CYS A 28 10.81 -1.72 21.74
N HIS A 29 10.57 -0.57 21.10
CA HIS A 29 11.05 0.72 21.60
C HIS A 29 10.45 1.07 22.96
N ALA A 30 9.15 0.79 23.16
CA ALA A 30 8.49 1.00 24.43
C ALA A 30 9.10 0.12 25.55
N ALA A 31 9.39 -1.16 25.25
CA ALA A 31 10.06 -2.07 26.19
C ALA A 31 11.49 -1.62 26.54
N GLU A 32 12.21 -1.00 25.59
CA GLU A 32 13.54 -0.41 25.81
C GLU A 32 13.49 0.97 26.52
N GLY A 33 12.30 1.49 26.81
CA GLY A 33 12.12 2.83 27.39
C GLY A 33 12.51 3.97 26.44
N ARG A 34 12.54 3.70 25.13
CA ARG A 34 12.89 4.68 24.09
C ARG A 34 11.63 5.35 23.55
N SER A 35 11.70 6.66 23.36
CA SER A 35 10.65 7.42 22.69
C SER A 35 10.78 7.32 21.17
N LEU A 36 9.64 7.18 20.48
CA LEU A 36 9.59 7.27 19.03
C LEU A 36 9.42 8.70 18.55
N ASN A 37 9.96 8.98 17.36
CA ASN A 37 9.72 10.24 16.66
C ASN A 37 8.28 10.24 16.10
N ALA A 38 7.38 10.99 16.75
CA ALA A 38 5.97 11.07 16.36
C ALA A 38 5.77 11.56 14.91
N CYS A 39 6.58 12.50 14.42
CA CYS A 39 6.50 12.99 13.05
C CYS A 39 6.94 11.91 12.05
N GLY A 40 7.98 11.15 12.38
CA GLY A 40 8.45 10.03 11.58
C GLY A 40 7.39 8.92 11.49
N LEU A 41 6.79 8.56 12.62
CA LEU A 41 5.70 7.58 12.65
C LEU A 41 4.50 8.06 11.84
N ALA A 42 4.07 9.32 12.00
CA ALA A 42 2.98 9.90 11.22
C ALA A 42 3.27 9.91 9.71
N TYR A 43 4.52 10.18 9.31
CA TYR A 43 4.94 10.10 7.91
C TYR A 43 4.84 8.67 7.36
N LEU A 44 5.31 7.67 8.11
CA LEU A 44 5.20 6.26 7.72
C LEU A 44 3.73 5.82 7.59
N THR A 45 2.89 6.16 8.57
CA THR A 45 1.45 5.89 8.51
C THR A 45 0.79 6.55 7.30
N LYS A 46 1.17 7.80 6.96
CA LYS A 46 0.68 8.48 5.76
C LYS A 46 1.06 7.74 4.48
N MET A 47 2.31 7.29 4.37
CA MET A 47 2.77 6.52 3.21
C MET A 47 1.98 5.21 3.05
N LEU A 48 1.74 4.49 4.14
CA LEU A 48 0.91 3.28 4.13
C LEU A 48 -0.55 3.57 3.76
N GLY A 49 -1.08 4.72 4.17
CA GLY A 49 -2.40 5.19 3.77
C GLY A 49 -2.52 5.39 2.25
N VAL A 50 -1.48 5.90 1.59
CA VAL A 50 -1.45 6.04 0.13
C VAL A 50 -1.48 4.67 -0.55
N SER A 51 -0.63 3.72 -0.11
CA SER A 51 -0.64 2.35 -0.65
C SER A 51 -1.99 1.65 -0.42
N SER A 52 -2.59 1.84 0.76
CA SER A 52 -3.91 1.28 1.08
C SER A 52 -5.01 1.88 0.19
N SER A 53 -4.95 3.18 -0.08
CA SER A 53 -5.88 3.85 -1.01
C SER A 53 -5.74 3.28 -2.41
N ASN A 54 -4.51 3.12 -2.91
CA ASN A 54 -4.29 2.55 -4.24
C ASN A 54 -4.82 1.11 -4.35
N ALA A 55 -4.63 0.29 -3.31
CA ALA A 55 -5.19 -1.06 -3.28
C ALA A 55 -6.73 -1.05 -3.30
N ALA A 56 -7.35 -0.11 -2.56
CA ALA A 56 -8.80 0.06 -2.55
C ALA A 56 -9.35 0.54 -3.91
N ASP A 57 -8.64 1.46 -4.55
CA ASP A 57 -8.96 1.97 -5.88
C ASP A 57 -8.95 0.85 -6.92
N ILE A 58 -7.93 -0.02 -6.89
CA ILE A 58 -7.87 -1.22 -7.76
C ILE A 58 -9.02 -2.18 -7.46
N CYS A 59 -9.35 -2.42 -6.19
CA CYS A 59 -10.46 -3.30 -5.80
C CYS A 59 -11.82 -2.79 -6.31
N TRP A 60 -12.02 -1.48 -6.33
CA TRP A 60 -13.26 -0.85 -6.81
C TRP A 60 -13.25 -0.50 -8.30
N GLY A 61 -12.16 -0.79 -9.02
CA GLY A 61 -12.01 -0.44 -10.43
C GLY A 61 -11.93 1.07 -10.68
N ILE A 62 -11.55 1.85 -9.68
CA ILE A 62 -11.30 3.28 -9.78
C ILE A 62 -9.85 3.44 -10.26
N PHE A 63 -9.64 3.39 -11.57
CA PHE A 63 -8.32 3.63 -12.13
C PHE A 63 -8.13 5.13 -12.30
N PRO A 64 -7.05 5.75 -11.78
CA PRO A 64 -6.77 7.13 -12.10
C PRO A 64 -6.63 7.26 -13.61
N GLU A 65 -7.46 8.11 -14.23
CA GLU A 65 -7.41 8.39 -15.67
C GLU A 65 -6.02 8.95 -16.02
N GLY A 66 -5.12 8.08 -16.47
CA GLY A 66 -3.73 8.49 -16.66
C GLY A 66 -2.79 7.42 -17.17
N THR A 67 -3.26 6.50 -18.01
CA THR A 67 -2.50 5.80 -19.08
C THR A 67 -3.40 4.80 -19.81
N ALA A 68 -4.43 5.32 -20.48
CA ALA A 68 -5.02 4.62 -21.62
C ALA A 68 -4.02 4.69 -22.78
N GLY A 69 -2.99 3.84 -22.71
CA GLY A 69 -2.23 3.46 -23.89
C GLY A 69 -3.09 2.53 -24.72
N SER A 70 -3.96 3.11 -25.57
CA SER A 70 -4.56 2.41 -26.69
C SER A 70 -3.48 1.69 -27.49
N SER A 71 -3.57 0.37 -27.53
CA SER A 71 -3.15 -0.41 -28.69
C SER A 71 -4.03 -1.64 -28.75
N GLU A 72 -5.26 -1.41 -29.21
CA GLU A 72 -6.09 -2.46 -29.79
C GLU A 72 -5.25 -3.23 -30.82
N SER A 73 -5.26 -4.55 -30.71
CA SER A 73 -4.70 -5.49 -31.67
C SER A 73 -5.51 -5.42 -32.97
N CYS A 74 -4.90 -4.91 -34.05
CA CYS A 74 -5.43 -5.10 -35.40
C CYS A 74 -4.92 -6.44 -35.96
N ASP A 75 -5.70 -7.51 -35.77
CA ASP A 75 -5.64 -8.70 -36.62
C ASP A 75 -6.96 -8.78 -37.41
N SER A 76 -6.87 -8.49 -38.72
CA SER A 76 -7.73 -9.01 -39.81
C SER A 76 -7.11 -8.66 -41.16
#